data_AF-A0A7C0ZFX5-F1
#
_entry.id   AF-A0A7C0ZFX5-F1
#
_cell.length_a   1.000
_cell.length_b   1.000
_cell.length_c   1.000
_cell.angle_alpha   90.00
_cell.angle_beta   90.00
_cell.angle_gamma   90.00
#
_symmetry.space_group_name_H-M   'P 1'
#
loop_
_entity.id
_entity.type
_entity.pdbx_description
1 polymer ?
#
loop_
_entity_poly.entity_id
_entity_poly.type
_entity_poly.pdbx_seq_one_letter_code
_entity_poly.pdbx_strand_id
1 'polypeptide(L)'
;IRMVVSYFYANTESKLVIGTSNKTELLTGFFTKFGDGACDVAPLGDLYKYNVRQLGRHLGLPPKLVEKTPSPGFYKGQTDEGELGCSYDHIDLMLYSWERGYTAGEIAQGLGLDPGLVRRILRRVEENEHKRRLPYIVKVSKR
;
A
#
# COMPACT_ATOMS: atom_id res chain seq x y z
N ILE A 1 13.47 6.97 10.88
CA ILE A 1 13.54 6.94 12.37
C ILE A 1 12.66 5.83 12.95
N ARG A 2 11.34 5.79 12.72
CA ARG A 2 10.44 4.75 13.30
C ARG A 2 10.90 3.31 13.04
N MET A 3 11.32 3.01 11.82
CA MET A 3 11.91 1.72 11.44
C MET A 3 13.10 1.35 12.34
N VAL A 4 14.07 2.26 12.47
CA VAL A 4 15.29 2.06 13.28
C VAL A 4 14.93 1.76 14.73
N VAL A 5 13.97 2.50 15.30
CA VAL A 5 13.52 2.26 16.68
C VAL A 5 12.83 0.90 16.81
N SER A 6 11.98 0.52 15.86
CA SER A 6 11.27 -0.76 15.90
C SER A 6 12.24 -1.94 15.85
N TYR A 7 13.24 -1.88 14.95
CA TYR A 7 14.28 -2.89 14.83
C TYR A 7 15.24 -2.89 16.02
N PHE A 8 15.52 -1.74 16.63
CA PHE A 8 16.31 -1.68 17.87
C PHE A 8 15.65 -2.54 18.97
N TYR A 9 14.37 -2.30 19.27
CA TYR A 9 13.64 -3.07 20.27
C TYR A 9 13.50 -4.55 19.90
N ALA A 10 13.18 -4.85 18.63
CA ALA A 10 13.07 -6.22 18.16
C ALA A 10 14.38 -7.00 18.39
N ASN A 11 15.53 -6.39 18.06
CA ASN A 11 16.84 -7.01 18.25
C ASN A 11 17.21 -7.17 19.73
N THR A 12 16.95 -6.17 20.57
CA THR A 12 17.29 -6.25 22.01
C THR A 12 16.43 -7.26 22.76
N GLU A 13 15.24 -7.57 22.25
CA GLU A 13 14.27 -8.46 22.90
C GLU A 13 14.09 -9.80 22.18
N SER A 14 14.91 -10.10 21.17
CA SER A 14 14.78 -11.32 20.34
C SER A 14 13.37 -11.50 19.74
N LYS A 15 12.81 -10.44 19.17
CA LYS A 15 11.49 -10.38 18.53
C LYS A 15 11.61 -10.04 17.04
N LEU A 16 10.45 -10.05 16.36
CA LEU A 16 10.30 -9.65 14.96
C LEU A 16 9.47 -8.36 14.86
N VAL A 17 9.73 -7.58 13.80
CA VAL A 17 8.96 -6.39 13.43
C VAL A 17 7.79 -6.79 12.53
N ILE A 18 6.58 -6.51 12.97
CA ILE A 18 5.35 -6.72 12.19
C ILE A 18 5.02 -5.46 11.40
N GLY A 19 4.93 -5.59 10.08
CA GLY A 19 4.56 -4.53 9.15
C GLY A 19 3.06 -4.28 9.13
N THR A 20 2.69 -3.05 8.79
CA THR A 20 1.28 -2.62 8.74
C THR A 20 0.83 -2.14 7.36
N SER A 21 1.74 -2.15 6.38
CA SER A 21 1.40 -1.79 5.01
C SER A 21 0.43 -2.79 4.40
N ASN A 22 -0.61 -2.27 3.75
CA ASN A 22 -1.60 -3.07 3.03
C ASN A 22 -1.30 -3.14 1.53
N LYS A 23 -1.97 -4.04 0.81
CA LYS A 23 -1.75 -4.28 -0.62
C LYS A 23 -1.89 -3.02 -1.46
N THR A 24 -2.86 -2.17 -1.15
CA THR A 24 -3.11 -0.92 -1.88
C THR A 24 -1.92 0.03 -1.77
N GLU A 25 -1.38 0.22 -0.56
CA GLU A 25 -0.18 1.03 -0.32
C GLU A 25 1.04 0.43 -1.02
N LEU A 26 1.23 -0.88 -0.93
CA LEU A 26 2.35 -1.57 -1.56
C LEU A 26 2.33 -1.43 -3.08
N LEU A 27 1.19 -1.66 -3.72
CA LEU A 27 1.02 -1.55 -5.16
C LEU A 27 1.21 -0.12 -5.64
N THR A 28 0.56 0.86 -5.00
CA THR A 28 0.67 2.29 -5.37
C THR A 28 1.99 2.94 -4.94
N GLY A 29 2.84 2.21 -4.21
CA GLY A 29 4.08 2.75 -3.65
C GLY A 29 3.86 3.83 -2.60
N PHE A 30 2.68 3.86 -1.97
CA PHE A 30 2.28 4.84 -0.96
C PHE A 30 2.83 4.48 0.43
N PHE A 31 4.14 4.30 0.48
CA PHE A 31 4.92 4.02 1.69
C PHE A 31 6.37 4.47 1.49
N THR A 32 7.11 4.64 2.59
CA THR A 32 8.53 4.95 2.55
C THR A 32 9.34 3.65 2.47
N LYS A 33 10.10 3.47 1.38
CA LYS A 33 11.03 2.33 1.26
C LYS A 33 12.08 2.41 2.37
N PHE A 34 12.27 1.31 3.10
CA PHE A 34 13.12 1.25 4.31
C PHE A 34 12.61 2.12 5.49
N GLY A 35 11.39 2.65 5.40
CA GLY A 35 10.70 3.35 6.48
C GLY A 35 9.60 2.47 7.06
N ASP A 36 8.36 2.94 6.97
CA ASP A 36 7.17 2.24 7.45
C ASP A 36 6.92 0.88 6.75
N GLY A 37 7.39 0.71 5.51
CA GLY A 37 7.30 -0.57 4.81
C GLY A 37 8.36 -1.62 5.21
N ALA A 38 9.34 -1.28 6.05
CA ALA A 38 10.37 -2.23 6.47
C ALA A 38 9.89 -3.08 7.65
N CYS A 39 9.83 -4.39 7.48
CA CYS A 39 9.39 -5.34 8.48
C CYS A 39 9.90 -6.76 8.17
N ASP A 40 9.76 -7.66 9.14
CA ASP A 40 10.09 -9.07 8.98
C ASP A 40 8.87 -9.87 8.48
N VAL A 41 7.66 -9.49 8.89
CA VAL A 41 6.40 -10.11 8.49
C VAL A 41 5.34 -9.04 8.19
N ALA A 42 4.67 -9.13 7.03
CA ALA A 42 3.63 -8.20 6.60
C ALA A 42 2.26 -8.90 6.46
N PRO A 43 1.53 -9.14 7.56
CA PRO A 43 0.29 -9.94 7.54
C PRO A 43 -0.85 -9.30 6.75
N LEU A 44 -0.80 -7.99 6.51
CA LEU A 44 -1.80 -7.24 5.74
C LEU A 44 -1.38 -7.01 4.29
N GLY A 45 -0.17 -7.45 3.89
CA GLY A 45 0.45 -7.08 2.62
C GLY A 45 -0.32 -7.55 1.38
N ASP A 46 -1.19 -8.54 1.51
CA ASP A 46 -2.04 -9.04 0.42
C ASP A 46 -3.54 -8.69 0.61
N LEU A 47 -3.85 -7.82 1.58
CA LEU A 47 -5.20 -7.29 1.79
C LEU A 47 -5.28 -5.87 1.23
N TYR A 48 -6.28 -5.59 0.39
CA TYR A 48 -6.56 -4.21 -0.01
C TYR A 48 -7.06 -3.39 1.20
N LYS A 49 -7.04 -2.06 1.09
CA LYS A 49 -7.52 -1.18 2.17
C LYS A 49 -8.95 -1.51 2.60
N TYR A 50 -9.80 -1.82 1.64
CA TYR A 50 -11.15 -2.31 1.86
C TYR A 50 -11.18 -3.56 2.74
N ASN A 51 -10.35 -4.57 2.44
CA ASN A 51 -10.27 -5.80 3.25
C ASN A 51 -9.76 -5.53 4.66
N VAL A 52 -8.80 -4.62 4.83
CA VAL A 52 -8.31 -4.21 6.15
C VAL A 52 -9.43 -3.59 7.00
N ARG A 53 -10.30 -2.75 6.40
CA ARG A 53 -11.47 -2.22 7.11
C ARG A 53 -12.42 -3.33 7.52
N GLN A 54 -12.72 -4.27 6.62
CA GLN A 54 -13.59 -5.42 6.93
C GLN A 54 -13.01 -6.27 8.08
N LEU A 55 -11.71 -6.54 8.06
CA LEU A 55 -11.02 -7.24 9.13
C LEU A 55 -11.12 -6.48 10.46
N GLY A 56 -10.96 -5.15 10.44
CA GLY A 56 -11.13 -4.30 11.62
C GLY A 56 -12.54 -4.39 12.22
N ARG A 57 -13.58 -4.39 11.38
CA ARG A 57 -14.98 -4.59 11.85
C ARG A 57 -15.17 -5.98 12.44
N HIS A 58 -14.65 -7.00 11.77
CA HIS A 58 -14.75 -8.39 12.23
C HIS A 58 -14.07 -8.61 13.60
N LEU A 59 -12.94 -7.94 13.84
CA LEU A 59 -12.22 -7.97 15.12
C LEU A 59 -12.86 -7.08 16.21
N GLY A 60 -13.98 -6.41 15.93
CA GLY A 60 -14.66 -5.55 16.90
C GLY A 60 -13.91 -4.25 17.20
N LEU A 61 -13.07 -3.75 16.30
CA LEU A 61 -12.39 -2.48 16.49
C LEU A 61 -13.40 -1.32 16.51
N PRO A 62 -13.15 -0.25 17.31
CA PRO A 62 -14.01 0.92 17.35
C PRO A 62 -14.27 1.51 15.94
N PRO A 63 -15.53 1.82 15.57
CA PRO A 63 -15.86 2.40 14.26
C PRO A 63 -15.06 3.66 13.93
N LYS A 64 -14.79 4.50 14.94
CA LYS A 64 -13.96 5.70 14.81
C LYS A 64 -12.51 5.43 14.35
N LEU A 65 -12.00 4.22 14.55
CA LEU A 65 -10.67 3.81 14.06
C LEU A 65 -10.78 3.20 12.67
N VAL A 66 -11.78 2.35 12.44
CA VAL A 66 -11.98 1.65 11.16
C VAL A 66 -12.36 2.62 10.04
N GLU A 67 -13.24 3.57 10.32
CA GLU A 67 -13.76 4.53 9.34
C GLU A 67 -12.97 5.83 9.28
N LYS A 68 -11.91 5.95 10.07
CA LYS A 68 -11.07 7.14 10.07
C LYS A 68 -10.54 7.39 8.65
N THR A 69 -10.67 8.63 8.17
CA THR A 69 -10.07 9.05 6.90
C THR A 69 -8.57 8.69 6.89
N PRO A 70 -8.12 7.89 5.92
CA PRO A 70 -6.71 7.52 5.80
C PRO A 70 -5.81 8.75 5.64
N SER A 71 -4.73 8.75 6.40
CA SER A 71 -3.74 9.84 6.42
C SER A 71 -2.39 9.28 6.86
N PRO A 72 -1.26 9.64 6.20
CA PRO A 72 0.07 9.22 6.62
C PRO A 72 0.54 9.98 7.87
N GLY A 73 -0.08 11.13 8.16
CA GLY A 73 0.21 11.95 9.32
C GLY A 73 1.58 12.64 9.28
N PHE A 74 2.13 12.93 8.10
CA PHE A 74 3.38 13.69 7.97
C PHE A 74 3.18 15.19 8.19
N TYR A 75 2.02 15.73 7.81
CA TYR A 75 1.65 17.12 8.05
C TYR A 75 0.13 17.27 8.26
N LYS A 76 -0.28 18.40 8.87
CA LYS A 76 -1.68 18.64 9.22
C LYS A 76 -2.54 18.77 7.96
N GLY A 77 -3.63 18.01 7.91
CA GLY A 77 -4.58 18.01 6.78
C GLY A 77 -4.23 17.08 5.62
N GLN A 78 -3.11 16.33 5.71
CA GLN A 78 -2.75 15.33 4.71
C GLN A 78 -3.80 14.21 4.66
N THR A 79 -4.29 13.87 3.47
CA THR A 79 -5.15 12.70 3.24
C THR A 79 -4.64 11.92 2.03
N ASP A 80 -4.74 10.60 2.10
CA ASP A 80 -4.28 9.72 1.04
C ASP A 80 -5.09 9.96 -0.25
N GLU A 81 -6.40 10.14 -0.12
CA GLU A 81 -7.31 10.40 -1.24
C GLU A 81 -7.04 11.76 -1.90
N GLY A 82 -6.60 12.76 -1.12
CA GLY A 82 -6.15 14.05 -1.66
C GLY A 82 -4.86 13.92 -2.48
N GLU A 83 -3.92 13.06 -2.07
CA GLU A 83 -2.68 12.83 -2.80
C GLU A 83 -2.84 11.92 -4.03
N LEU A 84 -3.74 10.94 -3.95
CA LEU A 84 -4.00 9.99 -5.05
C LEU A 84 -5.05 10.52 -6.03
N GLY A 85 -5.87 11.48 -5.59
CA GLY A 85 -6.94 12.11 -6.36
C GLY A 85 -8.14 11.19 -6.59
N CYS A 86 -8.32 10.17 -5.75
CA CYS A 86 -9.40 9.19 -5.82
C CYS A 86 -9.59 8.49 -4.46
N SER A 87 -10.79 7.95 -4.23
CA SER A 87 -11.07 7.20 -3.00
C SER A 87 -10.38 5.84 -2.99
N TYR A 88 -10.10 5.33 -1.79
CA TYR A 88 -9.54 3.99 -1.63
C TYR A 88 -10.41 2.90 -2.25
N ASP A 89 -11.73 3.02 -2.16
CA ASP A 89 -12.64 2.03 -2.72
C ASP A 89 -12.50 1.92 -4.24
N HIS A 90 -12.36 3.05 -4.94
CA HIS A 90 -12.10 3.04 -6.39
C HIS A 90 -10.69 2.55 -6.72
N ILE A 91 -9.68 2.95 -5.95
CA ILE A 91 -8.29 2.49 -6.17
C ILE A 91 -8.21 0.97 -5.99
N ASP A 92 -8.81 0.42 -4.94
CA ASP A 92 -8.84 -1.01 -4.68
C ASP A 92 -9.51 -1.76 -5.84
N LEU A 93 -10.64 -1.26 -6.36
CA LEU A 93 -11.31 -1.85 -7.53
C LEU A 93 -10.47 -1.76 -8.81
N MET A 94 -9.76 -0.64 -9.03
CA MET A 94 -8.84 -0.49 -10.16
C MET A 94 -7.72 -1.53 -10.08
N LEU A 95 -7.07 -1.65 -8.92
CA LEU A 95 -5.96 -2.59 -8.70
C LEU A 95 -6.43 -4.04 -8.81
N TYR A 96 -7.58 -4.36 -8.21
CA TYR A 96 -8.21 -5.68 -8.29
C TYR A 96 -8.52 -6.11 -9.72
N SER A 97 -9.00 -5.18 -10.54
CA SER A 97 -9.28 -5.42 -11.96
C SER A 97 -8.00 -5.52 -12.77
N TRP A 98 -7.02 -4.65 -12.52
CA TRP A 98 -5.72 -4.71 -13.18
C TRP A 98 -4.99 -6.03 -12.94
N GLU A 99 -4.99 -6.56 -11.70
CA GLU A 99 -4.42 -7.88 -11.39
C GLU A 99 -5.12 -9.04 -12.12
N ARG A 100 -6.33 -8.82 -12.65
CA ARG A 100 -7.08 -9.80 -13.47
C ARG A 100 -6.86 -9.61 -14.97
N GLY A 101 -6.01 -8.68 -15.37
CA GLY A 101 -5.65 -8.44 -16.77
C GLY A 101 -6.56 -7.49 -17.52
N TYR A 102 -7.48 -6.79 -16.83
CA TYR A 102 -8.28 -5.75 -17.48
C TYR A 102 -7.41 -4.55 -17.85
N THR A 103 -7.66 -3.98 -19.03
CA THR A 103 -7.00 -2.77 -19.51
C THR A 103 -7.50 -1.53 -18.78
N ALA A 104 -6.71 -0.45 -18.79
CA ALA A 104 -7.12 0.82 -18.20
C ALA A 104 -8.45 1.36 -18.79
N GLY A 105 -8.73 1.07 -20.06
CA GLY A 105 -9.98 1.47 -20.73
C GLY A 105 -11.20 0.69 -20.20
N GLU A 106 -11.08 -0.63 -20.07
CA GLU A 106 -12.14 -1.49 -19.52
C GLU A 106 -12.43 -1.16 -18.06
N ILE A 107 -11.38 -0.92 -17.26
CA ILE A 107 -11.53 -0.51 -15.86
C ILE A 107 -12.24 0.85 -15.77
N ALA A 108 -11.82 1.83 -16.57
CA ALA A 108 -12.43 3.16 -16.58
C ALA A 108 -13.92 3.09 -16.98
N GLN A 109 -14.24 2.31 -18.01
CA GLN A 109 -15.62 2.10 -18.43
C GLN A 109 -16.45 1.39 -17.35
N GLY A 110 -15.94 0.31 -16.78
CA GLY A 110 -16.65 -0.50 -15.79
C GLY A 110 -16.91 0.23 -14.47
N LEU A 111 -16.03 1.16 -14.10
CA LEU A 111 -16.17 1.97 -12.88
C LEU A 111 -16.78 3.36 -13.13
N GLY A 112 -17.03 3.75 -14.38
CA GLY A 112 -17.51 5.08 -14.73
C GLY A 112 -16.51 6.20 -14.38
N LEU A 113 -15.21 5.93 -14.51
CA LEU A 113 -14.13 6.84 -14.13
C LEU A 113 -13.41 7.40 -15.35
N ASP A 114 -12.69 8.51 -15.15
CA ASP A 114 -11.81 9.07 -16.17
C ASP A 114 -10.68 8.07 -16.53
N PRO A 115 -10.50 7.69 -17.81
CA PRO A 115 -9.39 6.86 -18.23
C PRO A 115 -8.01 7.46 -17.92
N GLY A 116 -7.90 8.79 -17.86
CA GLY A 116 -6.67 9.47 -17.45
C GLY A 116 -6.28 9.16 -16.00
N LEU A 117 -7.26 9.23 -15.08
CA LEU A 117 -7.11 8.85 -13.68
C LEU A 117 -6.66 7.39 -13.54
N VAL A 118 -7.34 6.45 -14.21
CA VAL A 118 -6.98 5.01 -14.13
C VAL A 118 -5.55 4.80 -14.62
N ARG A 119 -5.17 5.36 -15.78
CA ARG A 119 -3.80 5.28 -16.29
C ARG A 119 -2.77 5.86 -15.32
N ARG A 120 -3.09 6.97 -14.65
CA ARG A 120 -2.21 7.59 -13.66
C ARG A 120 -1.95 6.66 -12.45
N ILE A 121 -2.99 6.02 -11.94
CA ILE A 121 -2.86 5.06 -10.83
C ILE A 121 -2.05 3.84 -11.26
N LEU A 122 -2.35 3.24 -12.42
CA LEU A 122 -1.61 2.07 -12.91
C LEU A 122 -0.14 2.40 -13.21
N ARG A 123 0.14 3.55 -13.81
CA ARG A 123 1.51 4.05 -14.00
C ARG A 123 2.26 4.17 -12.68
N ARG A 124 1.59 4.61 -11.62
CA ARG A 124 2.19 4.67 -10.27
C ARG A 124 2.59 3.28 -9.77
N VAL A 125 1.81 2.23 -10.09
CA VAL A 125 2.14 0.84 -9.73
C VAL A 125 3.44 0.39 -10.38
N GLU A 126 3.62 0.71 -11.66
CA GLU A 126 4.82 0.40 -12.44
C GLU A 126 6.03 1.20 -11.94
N GLU A 127 5.90 2.52 -11.82
CA GLU A 127 6.98 3.41 -11.38
C GLU A 127 7.48 3.09 -9.96
N ASN A 128 6.60 2.57 -9.10
CA ASN A 128 6.95 2.21 -7.72
C ASN A 128 7.28 0.73 -7.53
N GLU A 129 7.39 -0.06 -8.61
CA GLU A 129 7.74 -1.48 -8.52
C GLU A 129 9.06 -1.72 -7.77
N HIS A 130 10.02 -0.80 -7.93
CA HIS A 130 11.31 -0.83 -7.23
C HIS A 130 11.21 -0.80 -5.70
N LYS A 131 10.05 -0.41 -5.13
CA LYS A 131 9.80 -0.45 -3.69
C LYS A 131 9.39 -1.83 -3.18
N ARG A 132 8.85 -2.69 -4.06
CA ARG A 132 8.40 -4.06 -3.75
C ARG A 132 9.42 -5.14 -4.11
N ARG A 133 10.57 -4.75 -4.66
CA ARG A 133 11.66 -5.66 -5.03
C ARG A 133 12.87 -5.44 -4.12
N LEU A 134 13.64 -6.51 -3.94
CA LEU A 134 14.98 -6.41 -3.37
C LEU A 134 15.86 -5.50 -4.23
N PRO A 135 16.93 -4.90 -3.67
CA PRO A 135 17.91 -4.16 -4.45
C PRO A 135 18.41 -5.00 -5.63
N TYR A 136 18.46 -4.39 -6.81
CA TYR A 136 18.99 -5.06 -7.99
C TYR A 136 20.49 -5.32 -7.80
N ILE A 137 20.88 -6.59 -7.83
CA ILE A 137 22.28 -6.99 -7.73
C ILE A 137 22.85 -7.09 -9.14
N VAL A 138 23.73 -6.15 -9.52
CA VAL A 138 24.43 -6.20 -10.80
C VAL A 138 25.40 -7.36 -10.77
N LYS A 139 25.07 -8.44 -11.50
CA LYS A 139 25.88 -9.65 -11.56
C LYS A 139 27.07 -9.44 -12.50
N VAL A 140 28.27 -9.55 -11.94
CA VAL A 140 29.54 -9.61 -12.68
C VAL A 140 30.07 -11.05 -12.75
N SER A 141 29.70 -11.88 -11.77
CA SER A 141 29.98 -13.31 -11.80
C SER A 141 29.20 -14.00 -12.92
N LYS A 142 29.81 -15.02 -13.54
CA LYS A 142 29.14 -15.88 -14.53
C LYS A 142 28.09 -16.83 -13.93
N ARG A 143 27.89 -16.80 -12.61
CA ARG A 143 26.90 -17.56 -11.85
C ARG A 143 26.19 -16.64 -10.86
#